data_AF-A0A1B7W629-F1
#
_entry.id   AF-A0A1B7W629-F1
#
_cell.length_a   1.000
_cell.length_b   1.000
_cell.length_c   1.000
_cell.angle_alpha   90.00
_cell.angle_beta   90.00
_cell.angle_gamma   90.00
#
_symmetry.space_group_name_H-M   'P 1'
#
loop_
_entity.id
_entity.type
_entity.pdbx_description
1 polymer ?
#
loop_
_entity_poly.entity_id
_entity_poly.type
_entity_poly.pdbx_seq_one_letter_code
_entity_poly.pdbx_strand_id
1 'polypeptide(L)'
;MGYSLTAEEFYHYLPELQSINPKVGKFWTGKNVEPGIYIIITGKVRLLDDKDELITTLEPGASFGEFTLFPQSKFEPYAARASANLQLCFLPEKLLLPLIAKYPQIREHLWEKAYSLLRNTDYTPIKPSSPENDNSDSTPYLTSESKISKAYFPSPRQRVGHLWQKVMGRYPFFAQQSGSDCGAACLVMVSRYWGKRFSVNRLRDIANVDRNGASLRGLLTAAESLGFATRPVKASLKQLGKQKLPAIVHWEGKHYIVVYEITAKYVIVADPAIGQRTLTHEEFNNDWTGYTLLLQPTAMLKETKETSTPFWQFFELIKPHSVVMLEVFIASIFIQIFGLITPLFTQLILDRVVVQRSELTLTAVGIGLLIFSLFRVAMTGLRQYLLDHIANRIDLALIVGFIRHTLRLPLSFFETRYVGDIISRVQENRKIQRFLSGEALSILLDLFT
;
A
#
# COMPACT_ATOMS: atom_id res chain seq x y z
N MET A 1 -28.91 -3.76 27.24
CA MET A 1 -30.14 -4.41 26.75
C MET A 1 -31.39 -3.54 26.91
N GLY A 2 -31.26 -2.21 27.08
CA GLY A 2 -32.43 -1.30 27.19
C GLY A 2 -33.26 -1.41 28.48
N TYR A 3 -33.00 -2.41 29.33
CA TYR A 3 -33.69 -2.65 30.58
C TYR A 3 -32.69 -3.04 31.69
N SER A 4 -32.93 -2.61 32.93
CA SER A 4 -32.09 -2.91 34.09
C SER A 4 -32.57 -4.19 34.77
N LEU A 5 -31.73 -5.22 34.79
CA LEU A 5 -32.01 -6.47 35.51
C LEU A 5 -31.78 -6.29 37.02
N THR A 6 -32.49 -7.08 37.84
CA THR A 6 -32.24 -7.10 39.28
C THR A 6 -30.90 -7.78 39.59
N ALA A 7 -30.24 -7.38 40.68
CA ALA A 7 -28.90 -7.88 41.02
C ALA A 7 -28.88 -9.41 41.21
N GLU A 8 -29.92 -10.00 41.79
CA GLU A 8 -30.04 -11.45 42.02
C GLU A 8 -30.14 -12.24 40.71
N GLU A 9 -30.90 -11.74 39.73
CA GLU A 9 -30.98 -12.34 38.40
C GLU A 9 -29.64 -12.25 37.67
N PHE A 10 -28.94 -11.12 37.77
CA PHE A 10 -27.63 -10.95 37.14
C PHE A 10 -26.58 -11.93 37.71
N TYR A 11 -26.55 -12.14 39.03
CA TYR A 11 -25.62 -13.10 39.65
C TYR A 11 -25.91 -14.55 39.28
N HIS A 12 -27.17 -14.89 38.98
CA HIS A 12 -27.54 -16.23 38.52
C HIS A 12 -26.99 -16.55 37.13
N TYR A 13 -26.91 -15.56 36.23
CA TYR A 13 -26.46 -15.74 34.84
C TYR A 13 -24.97 -15.47 34.62
N LEU A 14 -24.28 -14.89 35.62
CA LEU A 14 -22.85 -14.55 35.56
C LEU A 14 -21.90 -15.74 35.28
N PRO A 15 -22.14 -16.97 35.79
CA PRO A 15 -21.25 -18.11 35.55
C PRO A 15 -21.20 -18.59 34.10
N GLU A 16 -22.24 -18.30 33.32
CA GLU A 16 -22.39 -18.79 31.94
C GLU A 16 -21.91 -17.78 30.88
N LEU A 17 -21.42 -16.61 31.31
CA LEU A 17 -20.84 -15.60 30.44
C LEU A 17 -19.45 -16.01 29.96
N GLN A 18 -19.27 -16.12 28.64
CA GLN A 18 -17.99 -16.49 28.06
C GLN A 18 -17.19 -15.23 27.67
N SER A 19 -15.98 -15.10 28.19
CA SER A 19 -15.05 -14.05 27.75
C SER A 19 -14.29 -14.51 26.51
N ILE A 20 -14.35 -13.71 25.43
CA ILE A 20 -13.69 -14.01 24.16
C ILE A 20 -12.67 -12.90 23.87
N ASN A 21 -11.42 -13.30 23.65
CA ASN A 21 -10.31 -12.39 23.35
C ASN A 21 -9.78 -12.66 21.93
N PRO A 22 -10.46 -12.16 20.89
CA PRO A 22 -10.07 -12.42 19.52
C PRO A 22 -8.77 -11.70 19.14
N LYS A 23 -7.98 -12.31 18.25
CA LYS A 23 -6.78 -11.68 17.67
C LYS A 23 -7.19 -10.56 16.70
N VAL A 24 -6.32 -9.55 16.54
CA VAL A 24 -6.51 -8.42 15.63
C VAL A 24 -6.69 -8.94 14.19
N GLY A 25 -7.84 -8.65 13.59
CA GLY A 25 -8.22 -9.23 12.31
C GLY A 25 -9.71 -9.57 12.24
N LYS A 26 -10.15 -10.10 11.09
CA LYS A 26 -11.51 -10.62 10.92
C LYS A 26 -11.62 -11.88 11.77
N PHE A 27 -12.40 -11.83 12.84
CA PHE A 27 -12.51 -12.94 13.81
C PHE A 27 -13.92 -13.52 13.83
N TRP A 28 -14.89 -12.82 13.25
CA TRP A 28 -16.29 -13.18 13.34
C TRP A 28 -16.98 -12.86 12.01
N THR A 29 -17.84 -13.76 11.55
CA THR A 29 -18.58 -13.64 10.29
C THR A 29 -19.97 -14.22 10.48
N GLY A 30 -21.00 -13.40 10.31
CA GLY A 30 -22.40 -13.72 10.57
C GLY A 30 -23.02 -14.93 9.86
N LYS A 31 -22.29 -15.63 8.99
CA LYS A 31 -22.76 -16.79 8.23
C LYS A 31 -22.69 -18.11 9.02
N ASN A 32 -21.71 -18.26 9.93
CA ASN A 32 -21.46 -19.50 10.68
C ASN A 32 -21.04 -19.19 12.13
N VAL A 33 -21.98 -18.77 12.97
CA VAL A 33 -21.71 -18.36 14.36
C VAL A 33 -22.76 -18.96 15.29
N GLU A 34 -22.35 -19.32 16.50
CA GLU A 34 -23.28 -19.56 17.61
C GLU A 34 -24.20 -18.34 17.81
N PRO A 35 -25.54 -18.53 17.80
CA PRO A 35 -26.48 -17.45 18.03
C PRO A 35 -26.30 -16.81 19.41
N GLY A 36 -26.25 -15.49 19.45
CA GLY A 36 -26.00 -14.75 20.68
C GLY A 36 -25.56 -13.31 20.45
N ILE A 37 -25.29 -12.61 21.54
CA ILE A 37 -24.88 -11.20 21.53
C ILE A 37 -23.45 -11.09 22.03
N TYR A 38 -22.63 -10.33 21.30
CA TYR A 38 -21.28 -9.98 21.69
C TYR A 38 -21.28 -8.55 22.24
N ILE A 39 -20.83 -8.38 23.47
CA ILE A 39 -20.69 -7.09 24.14
C ILE A 39 -19.21 -6.72 24.20
N ILE A 40 -18.87 -5.51 23.78
CA ILE A 40 -17.49 -5.02 23.79
C ILE A 40 -17.17 -4.50 25.19
N ILE A 41 -16.26 -5.17 25.89
CA ILE A 41 -15.81 -4.75 27.23
C ILE A 41 -14.65 -3.76 27.11
N THR A 42 -13.68 -4.07 26.25
CA THR A 42 -12.53 -3.19 25.95
C THR A 42 -12.15 -3.30 24.47
N GLY A 43 -11.59 -2.24 23.88
CA GLY A 43 -11.21 -2.20 22.47
C GLY A 43 -12.32 -1.68 21.54
N LYS A 44 -12.14 -1.84 20.22
CA LYS A 44 -13.10 -1.43 19.18
C LYS A 44 -13.33 -2.55 18.17
N VAL A 45 -14.55 -2.66 17.65
CA VAL A 45 -14.92 -3.63 16.61
C VAL A 45 -15.36 -2.88 15.36
N ARG A 46 -14.81 -3.24 14.21
CA ARG A 46 -15.26 -2.73 12.91
C ARG A 46 -16.18 -3.75 12.26
N LEU A 47 -17.41 -3.36 11.96
CA LEU A 47 -18.35 -4.18 11.21
C LEU A 47 -18.15 -3.94 9.71
N LEU A 48 -18.07 -5.02 8.94
CA LEU A 48 -17.78 -5.05 7.52
C LEU A 48 -18.91 -5.79 6.78
N ASP A 49 -19.25 -5.34 5.58
CA ASP A 49 -20.22 -6.03 4.72
C ASP A 49 -19.61 -7.25 3.99
N ASP A 50 -20.39 -7.89 3.13
CA ASP A 50 -19.95 -9.04 2.32
C ASP A 50 -18.86 -8.68 1.28
N LYS A 51 -18.64 -7.39 1.00
CA LYS A 51 -17.59 -6.86 0.11
C LYS A 51 -16.36 -6.36 0.90
N ASP A 52 -16.30 -6.61 2.21
CA ASP A 52 -15.29 -6.09 3.15
C ASP A 52 -15.26 -4.54 3.25
N GLU A 53 -16.35 -3.85 2.92
CA GLU A 53 -16.54 -2.41 3.14
C GLU A 53 -17.01 -2.11 4.57
N LEU A 54 -16.60 -0.97 5.13
CA LEU A 54 -16.89 -0.60 6.51
C LEU A 54 -18.35 -0.15 6.68
N ILE A 55 -19.12 -0.90 7.46
CA ILE A 55 -20.48 -0.53 7.88
C ILE A 55 -20.40 0.50 9.02
N THR A 56 -19.73 0.14 10.12
CA THR A 56 -19.59 1.00 11.30
C THR A 56 -18.44 0.55 12.22
N THR A 57 -18.03 1.43 13.14
CA THR A 57 -17.07 1.10 14.21
C THR A 57 -17.76 1.21 15.56
N LEU A 58 -17.72 0.13 16.33
CA LEU A 58 -18.30 0.00 17.66
C LEU A 58 -17.24 0.22 18.75
N GLU A 59 -17.63 0.92 19.80
CA GLU A 59 -16.80 1.29 20.96
C GLU A 59 -17.17 0.45 22.21
N PRO A 60 -16.37 0.49 23.30
CA PRO A 60 -16.71 -0.21 24.53
C PRO A 60 -18.11 0.12 25.05
N GLY A 61 -18.86 -0.90 25.48
CA GLY A 61 -20.26 -0.81 25.87
C GLY A 61 -21.25 -1.04 24.73
N ALA A 62 -20.81 -1.02 23.47
CA ALA A 62 -21.64 -1.41 22.34
C ALA A 62 -21.74 -2.94 22.21
N SER A 63 -22.79 -3.41 21.52
CA SER A 63 -23.02 -4.82 21.22
C SER A 63 -23.26 -5.03 19.74
N PHE A 64 -22.99 -6.26 19.29
CA PHE A 64 -23.25 -6.72 17.92
C PHE A 64 -23.63 -8.21 17.93
N GLY A 65 -24.16 -8.71 16.81
CA GLY A 65 -24.64 -10.09 16.66
C GLY A 65 -26.14 -10.27 16.94
N GLU A 66 -26.88 -9.19 17.24
CA GLU A 66 -28.29 -9.25 17.62
C GLU A 66 -29.18 -9.87 16.53
N PHE A 67 -28.82 -9.73 15.25
CA PHE A 67 -29.58 -10.35 14.15
C PHE A 67 -29.56 -11.88 14.18
N THR A 68 -28.56 -12.50 14.83
CA THR A 68 -28.47 -13.97 14.96
C THR A 68 -29.61 -14.54 15.81
N LEU A 69 -30.24 -13.72 16.65
CA LEU A 69 -31.41 -14.08 17.46
C LEU A 69 -32.73 -14.05 16.68
N PHE A 70 -32.71 -13.61 15.42
CA PHE A 70 -33.90 -13.43 14.58
C PHE A 70 -33.73 -14.11 13.21
N PRO A 71 -33.54 -15.45 13.16
CA PRO A 71 -33.30 -16.16 11.90
C PRO A 71 -34.44 -16.02 10.88
N GLN A 72 -35.68 -15.78 11.35
CA GLN A 72 -36.87 -15.62 10.51
C GLN A 72 -36.87 -14.32 9.67
N SER A 73 -36.08 -13.30 10.06
CA SER A 73 -36.13 -11.96 9.46
C SER A 73 -35.20 -11.74 8.27
N LYS A 74 -34.49 -12.77 7.79
CA LYS A 74 -33.57 -12.73 6.62
C LYS A 74 -32.67 -11.48 6.60
N PHE A 75 -31.88 -11.29 7.66
CA PHE A 75 -30.89 -10.22 7.72
C PHE A 75 -29.66 -10.54 6.87
N GLU A 76 -29.06 -9.53 6.25
CA GLU A 76 -27.77 -9.70 5.57
C GLU A 76 -26.66 -9.90 6.61
N PRO A 77 -25.87 -10.98 6.52
CA PRO A 77 -24.80 -11.24 7.47
C PRO A 77 -23.64 -10.26 7.24
N TYR A 78 -23.11 -9.70 8.33
CA TYR A 78 -21.90 -8.89 8.32
C TYR A 78 -20.73 -9.61 9.00
N ALA A 79 -19.52 -9.09 8.85
CA ALA A 79 -18.35 -9.56 9.55
C ALA A 79 -17.82 -8.56 10.57
N ALA A 80 -17.23 -9.05 11.65
CA ALA A 80 -16.63 -8.22 12.69
C ALA A 80 -15.10 -8.41 12.70
N ARG A 81 -14.42 -7.26 12.68
CA ARG A 81 -12.96 -7.16 12.70
C ARG A 81 -12.52 -6.51 14.00
N ALA A 82 -11.66 -7.21 14.73
CA ALA A 82 -11.12 -6.77 16.00
C ALA A 82 -10.05 -5.69 15.78
N SER A 83 -10.10 -4.62 16.57
CA SER A 83 -8.96 -3.72 16.78
C SER A 83 -8.06 -4.25 17.92
N ALA A 84 -6.93 -3.58 18.19
CA ALA A 84 -5.99 -4.01 19.22
C ALA A 84 -6.64 -4.05 20.61
N ASN A 85 -6.28 -5.07 21.41
CA ASN A 85 -6.77 -5.28 22.79
C ASN A 85 -8.31 -5.39 22.90
N LEU A 86 -8.94 -6.14 21.99
CA LEU A 86 -10.37 -6.41 22.06
C LEU A 86 -10.68 -7.51 23.09
N GLN A 87 -11.51 -7.18 24.09
CA GLN A 87 -12.15 -8.16 24.97
C GLN A 87 -13.66 -8.10 24.77
N LEU A 88 -14.25 -9.26 24.53
CA LEU A 88 -15.68 -9.43 24.33
C LEU A 88 -16.26 -10.29 25.45
N CYS A 89 -17.51 -10.01 25.77
CA CYS A 89 -18.37 -10.90 26.54
C CYS A 89 -19.43 -11.46 25.60
N PHE A 90 -19.53 -12.78 25.49
CA PHE A 90 -20.53 -13.45 24.68
C PHE A 90 -21.68 -13.93 25.56
N LEU A 91 -22.89 -13.54 25.17
CA LEU A 91 -24.14 -14.01 25.75
C LEU A 91 -24.79 -14.98 24.75
N PRO A 92 -24.82 -16.29 25.04
CA PRO A 92 -25.46 -17.28 24.17
C PRO A 92 -26.99 -17.11 24.14
N GLU A 93 -27.60 -17.48 23.03
CA GLU A 93 -29.06 -17.44 22.83
C GLU A 93 -29.83 -18.19 23.93
N LYS A 94 -29.30 -19.32 24.43
CA LYS A 94 -29.92 -20.13 25.50
C LYS A 94 -30.23 -19.32 26.77
N LEU A 95 -29.41 -18.31 27.08
CA LEU A 95 -29.62 -17.41 28.21
C LEU A 95 -30.56 -16.26 27.88
N LEU A 96 -30.58 -15.83 26.62
CA LEU A 96 -31.36 -14.68 26.16
C LEU A 96 -32.82 -15.05 25.90
N LEU A 97 -33.13 -16.25 25.41
CA LEU A 97 -34.50 -16.66 25.11
C LEU A 97 -35.45 -16.61 26.32
N PRO A 98 -35.11 -17.12 27.52
CA PRO A 98 -35.96 -17.00 28.71
C PRO A 98 -36.16 -15.54 29.15
N LEU A 99 -35.13 -14.69 29.03
CA LEU A 99 -35.19 -13.27 29.37
C LEU A 99 -36.05 -12.48 28.36
N ILE A 100 -35.93 -12.79 27.07
CA ILE A 100 -36.73 -12.22 25.99
C ILE A 100 -38.21 -12.61 26.14
N ALA A 101 -38.49 -13.85 26.55
CA ALA A 101 -39.85 -14.32 26.85
C ALA A 101 -40.45 -13.62 28.07
N LYS A 102 -39.65 -13.37 29.11
CA LYS A 102 -40.07 -12.68 30.34
C LYS A 102 -40.25 -11.16 30.15
N TYR A 103 -39.44 -10.54 29.29
CA TYR A 103 -39.43 -9.09 29.07
C TYR A 103 -39.51 -8.74 27.56
N PRO A 104 -40.73 -8.54 27.01
CA PRO A 104 -40.92 -8.23 25.59
C PRO A 104 -40.18 -6.97 25.10
N GLN A 105 -39.95 -6.01 25.99
CA GLN A 105 -39.20 -4.77 25.71
C GLN A 105 -37.75 -5.03 25.31
N ILE A 106 -37.12 -6.09 25.86
CA ILE A 106 -35.76 -6.48 25.49
C ILE A 106 -35.74 -6.99 24.04
N ARG A 107 -36.77 -7.74 23.63
CA ARG A 107 -36.91 -8.23 22.25
C ARG A 107 -36.96 -7.08 21.25
N GLU A 108 -37.80 -6.07 21.52
CA GLU A 108 -37.98 -4.92 20.65
C GLU A 108 -36.68 -4.10 20.54
N HIS A 109 -36.01 -3.85 21.67
CA HIS A 109 -34.75 -3.11 21.69
C HIS A 109 -33.64 -3.82 20.91
N LEU A 110 -33.53 -5.14 21.04
CA LEU A 110 -32.55 -5.93 20.29
C LEU A 110 -32.87 -5.96 18.79
N TRP A 111 -34.15 -6.01 18.43
CA TRP A 111 -34.59 -5.96 17.04
C TRP A 111 -34.30 -4.59 16.40
N GLU A 112 -34.62 -3.49 17.08
CA GLU A 112 -34.30 -2.14 16.61
C GLU A 112 -32.79 -1.92 16.45
N LYS A 113 -32.00 -2.48 17.36
CA LYS A 113 -30.54 -2.39 17.28
C LYS A 113 -29.99 -3.17 16.09
N ALA A 114 -30.47 -4.40 15.86
CA ALA A 114 -30.14 -5.19 14.68
C ALA A 114 -30.50 -4.46 13.38
N TYR A 115 -31.67 -3.83 13.34
CA TYR A 115 -32.14 -3.03 12.21
C TYR A 115 -31.27 -1.79 11.96
N SER A 116 -30.94 -1.05 13.02
CA SER A 116 -30.18 0.21 12.92
C SER A 116 -28.78 0.03 12.34
N LEU A 117 -28.15 -1.13 12.58
CA LEU A 117 -26.81 -1.45 12.07
C LEU A 117 -26.80 -1.73 10.55
N LEU A 118 -27.96 -1.96 9.93
CA LEU A 118 -28.11 -2.29 8.50
C LEU A 118 -28.63 -1.11 7.66
N ARG A 119 -28.83 0.08 8.25
CA ARG A 119 -29.46 1.26 7.63
C ARG A 119 -28.74 1.82 6.39
N ASN A 120 -27.53 1.36 6.09
CA ASN A 120 -26.76 1.75 4.89
C ASN A 120 -26.93 0.79 3.69
N THR A 121 -27.82 -0.20 3.79
CA THR A 121 -28.17 -1.10 2.68
C THR A 121 -29.61 -0.79 2.22
N ASP A 122 -29.90 -0.86 0.91
CA ASP A 122 -31.23 -0.58 0.30
C ASP A 122 -32.31 -1.62 0.69
N TYR A 123 -32.17 -2.29 1.83
CA TYR A 123 -32.95 -3.46 2.24
C TYR A 123 -33.81 -3.15 3.47
N THR A 124 -35.11 -3.45 3.38
CA THR A 124 -36.07 -3.32 4.49
C THR A 124 -36.48 -4.71 5.01
N PRO A 125 -35.92 -5.18 6.13
CA PRO A 125 -36.27 -6.50 6.68
C PRO A 125 -37.70 -6.54 7.27
N ILE A 126 -38.33 -7.71 7.13
CA ILE A 126 -39.71 -7.98 7.59
C ILE A 126 -39.71 -8.18 9.12
N LYS A 127 -40.56 -7.43 9.83
CA LYS A 127 -40.74 -7.53 11.30
C LYS A 127 -41.35 -8.90 11.64
N PRO A 128 -40.72 -9.73 12.50
CA PRO A 128 -41.24 -11.05 12.82
C PRO A 128 -42.41 -10.95 13.82
N SER A 129 -43.53 -11.59 13.48
CA SER A 129 -44.66 -11.85 14.37
C SER A 129 -44.31 -12.94 15.41
N SER A 130 -45.12 -13.03 16.47
CA SER A 130 -45.00 -13.98 17.61
C SER A 130 -44.90 -15.46 17.19
N PRO A 131 -44.41 -16.37 18.07
CA PRO A 131 -43.70 -17.57 17.66
C PRO A 131 -44.65 -18.73 17.29
N GLU A 132 -44.37 -19.38 16.18
CA GLU A 132 -44.76 -20.78 15.95
C GLU A 132 -43.49 -21.62 15.72
N ASN A 133 -43.47 -22.75 16.43
CA ASN A 133 -42.49 -23.82 16.35
C ASN A 133 -42.29 -24.26 14.89
N ASP A 134 -41.05 -24.50 14.47
CA ASP A 134 -40.78 -25.84 13.94
C ASP A 134 -39.29 -26.21 13.94
N ASN A 135 -39.09 -27.50 14.19
CA ASN A 135 -37.81 -28.20 14.27
C ASN A 135 -37.27 -28.47 12.86
N SER A 136 -35.96 -28.40 12.68
CA SER A 136 -35.25 -29.36 11.82
C SER A 136 -33.74 -29.30 12.00
N ASP A 137 -33.19 -30.42 12.46
CA ASP A 137 -31.79 -30.82 12.44
C ASP A 137 -31.11 -30.64 11.07
N SER A 138 -29.83 -30.27 11.08
CA SER A 138 -28.74 -31.17 10.67
C SER A 138 -27.38 -30.45 10.65
N THR A 139 -26.41 -31.06 11.33
CA THR A 139 -24.97 -30.76 11.27
C THR A 139 -24.36 -31.32 9.98
N PRO A 140 -23.20 -30.80 9.52
CA PRO A 140 -21.97 -31.53 9.83
C PRO A 140 -20.77 -30.64 10.21
N TYR A 141 -19.99 -31.17 11.14
CA TYR A 141 -18.72 -30.68 11.63
C TYR A 141 -17.60 -30.75 10.57
N LEU A 142 -16.72 -29.76 10.56
CA LEU A 142 -15.36 -29.88 10.03
C LEU A 142 -14.39 -29.19 11.00
N THR A 143 -13.79 -30.01 11.86
CA THR A 143 -12.68 -29.67 12.74
C THR A 143 -11.42 -29.39 11.91
N SER A 144 -10.83 -28.21 12.06
CA SER A 144 -9.41 -28.00 11.75
C SER A 144 -8.68 -27.57 13.02
N GLU A 145 -7.95 -28.50 13.62
CA GLU A 145 -7.04 -28.25 14.73
C GLU A 145 -5.92 -27.29 14.29
N SER A 146 -5.90 -26.07 14.83
CA SER A 146 -4.73 -25.20 14.68
C SER A 146 -3.71 -25.53 15.77
N LYS A 147 -2.60 -26.13 15.36
CA LYS A 147 -1.43 -26.43 16.19
C LYS A 147 -0.94 -25.19 16.93
N ILE A 148 -0.73 -25.34 18.24
CA ILE A 148 -0.09 -24.37 19.11
C ILE A 148 1.33 -24.08 18.60
N SER A 149 1.55 -22.91 18.01
CA SER A 149 2.88 -22.44 17.63
C SER A 149 3.61 -21.87 18.85
N LYS A 150 4.75 -22.48 19.17
CA LYS A 150 5.77 -22.08 20.16
C LYS A 150 5.87 -20.57 20.41
N ALA A 151 6.07 -20.22 21.68
CA ALA A 151 6.50 -18.89 22.11
C ALA A 151 7.65 -18.36 21.23
N TYR A 152 7.40 -17.25 20.55
CA TYR A 152 8.38 -16.57 19.72
C TYR A 152 9.30 -15.73 20.61
N PHE A 153 10.54 -16.17 20.76
CA PHE A 153 11.62 -15.31 21.25
C PHE A 153 12.23 -14.55 20.06
N PRO A 154 12.31 -13.21 20.09
CA PRO A 154 12.91 -12.46 19.01
C PRO A 154 14.42 -12.72 18.96
N SER A 155 14.88 -13.46 17.95
CA SER A 155 16.30 -13.50 17.61
C SER A 155 16.64 -12.27 16.75
N PRO A 156 17.60 -11.42 17.16
CA PRO A 156 18.00 -10.28 16.36
C PRO A 156 18.94 -10.76 15.23
N ARG A 157 18.38 -11.26 14.13
CA ARG A 157 19.16 -11.34 12.89
C ARG A 157 19.17 -9.95 12.25
N GLN A 158 20.04 -9.08 12.78
CA GLN A 158 20.47 -7.88 12.07
C GLN A 158 21.00 -8.34 10.70
N ARG A 159 20.35 -7.93 9.60
CA ARG A 159 20.85 -8.25 8.26
C ARG A 159 22.24 -7.62 8.10
N VAL A 160 23.15 -8.39 7.52
CA VAL A 160 24.53 -7.99 7.17
C VAL A 160 24.59 -6.65 6.39
N GLY A 161 23.51 -6.26 5.72
CA GLY A 161 23.37 -4.97 5.03
C GLY A 161 23.56 -3.73 5.91
N HIS A 162 23.22 -3.78 7.21
CA HIS A 162 23.40 -2.62 8.10
C HIS A 162 24.87 -2.32 8.37
N LEU A 163 25.71 -3.35 8.41
CA LEU A 163 27.16 -3.18 8.63
C LEU A 163 27.79 -2.50 7.41
N TRP A 164 27.43 -2.93 6.19
CA TRP A 164 27.88 -2.30 4.95
C TRP A 164 27.34 -0.88 4.77
N GLN A 165 26.10 -0.60 5.18
CA GLN A 165 25.53 0.76 5.18
C GLN A 165 26.28 1.69 6.13
N LYS A 166 26.64 1.18 7.32
CA LYS A 166 27.44 1.92 8.31
C LYS A 166 28.88 2.17 7.83
N VAL A 167 29.48 1.20 7.13
CA VAL A 167 30.82 1.32 6.57
C VAL A 167 30.84 2.26 5.35
N MET A 168 29.84 2.19 4.47
CA MET A 168 29.75 3.06 3.29
C MET A 168 29.13 4.45 3.59
N GLY A 169 28.59 4.66 4.79
CA GLY A 169 27.86 5.88 5.16
C GLY A 169 26.67 6.18 4.25
N ARG A 170 26.09 5.17 3.58
CA ARG A 170 24.98 5.33 2.63
C ARG A 170 23.72 4.70 3.21
N TYR A 171 22.79 5.55 3.59
CA TYR A 171 21.52 5.15 4.18
C TYR A 171 20.37 5.20 3.16
N PRO A 172 19.28 4.46 3.38
CA PRO A 172 18.13 4.52 2.50
C PRO A 172 17.56 5.93 2.41
N PHE A 173 17.37 6.42 1.20
CA PHE A 173 16.73 7.70 0.96
C PHE A 173 15.43 7.51 0.19
N PHE A 174 14.43 8.32 0.50
CA PHE A 174 13.19 8.43 -0.25
C PHE A 174 12.79 9.90 -0.30
N ALA A 175 12.83 10.47 -1.51
CA ALA A 175 12.40 11.84 -1.74
C ALA A 175 10.90 11.96 -1.51
N GLN A 176 10.49 13.01 -0.78
CA GLN A 176 9.06 13.32 -0.66
C GLN A 176 8.50 13.71 -2.02
N GLN A 177 7.24 13.35 -2.25
CA GLN A 177 6.59 13.55 -3.54
C GLN A 177 5.52 14.66 -3.52
N SER A 178 5.14 15.12 -2.33
CA SER A 178 4.37 16.35 -2.06
C SER A 178 5.04 17.05 -0.88
N GLY A 179 4.87 18.37 -0.76
CA GLY A 179 5.37 19.15 0.38
C GLY A 179 4.80 18.69 1.73
N SER A 180 3.64 18.02 1.74
CA SER A 180 3.00 17.48 2.95
C SER A 180 3.45 16.05 3.30
N ASP A 181 4.20 15.37 2.42
CA ASP A 181 4.55 13.95 2.57
C ASP A 181 5.78 13.66 3.44
N CYS A 182 6.43 14.67 4.03
CA CYS A 182 7.71 14.51 4.74
C CYS A 182 7.70 13.40 5.79
N GLY A 183 6.66 13.33 6.62
CA GLY A 183 6.52 12.29 7.64
C GLY A 183 6.28 10.89 7.07
N ALA A 184 5.44 10.77 6.02
CA ALA A 184 5.21 9.49 5.34
C ALA A 184 6.49 9.01 4.63
N ALA A 185 7.25 9.91 4.01
CA ALA A 185 8.55 9.63 3.41
C ALA A 185 9.57 9.18 4.47
N CYS A 186 9.59 9.79 5.65
CA CYS A 186 10.42 9.35 6.78
C CYS A 186 10.11 7.91 7.19
N LEU A 187 8.83 7.54 7.28
CA LEU A 187 8.45 6.16 7.59
C LEU A 187 8.82 5.18 6.47
N VAL A 188 8.76 5.59 5.19
CA VAL A 188 9.27 4.78 4.07
C VAL A 188 10.78 4.56 4.21
N MET A 189 11.55 5.59 4.53
CA MET A 189 12.99 5.51 4.75
C MET A 189 13.35 4.56 5.90
N VAL A 190 12.70 4.70 7.06
CA VAL A 190 12.89 3.82 8.21
C VAL A 190 12.47 2.38 7.87
N SER A 191 11.36 2.19 7.16
CA SER A 191 10.91 0.84 6.74
C SER A 191 11.93 0.17 5.81
N ARG A 192 12.49 0.93 4.86
CA ARG A 192 13.55 0.46 3.95
C ARG A 192 14.83 0.12 4.69
N TYR A 193 15.17 0.88 5.73
CA TYR A 193 16.30 0.56 6.61
C TYR A 193 16.14 -0.84 7.20
N TRP A 194 14.96 -1.17 7.74
CA TRP A 194 14.65 -2.50 8.27
C TRP A 194 14.34 -3.56 7.20
N GLY A 195 14.55 -3.24 5.91
CA GLY A 195 14.46 -4.18 4.80
C GLY A 195 13.03 -4.43 4.29
N LYS A 196 12.07 -3.55 4.60
CA LYS A 196 10.68 -3.61 4.12
C LYS A 196 10.36 -2.48 3.16
N ARG A 197 9.68 -2.79 2.05
CA ARG A 197 9.25 -1.80 1.06
C ARG A 197 7.74 -1.57 1.14
N PHE A 198 7.37 -0.32 1.42
CA PHE A 198 5.97 0.12 1.41
C PHE A 198 5.78 1.30 0.45
N SER A 199 4.57 1.42 -0.09
CA SER A 199 4.17 2.55 -0.94
C SER A 199 3.91 3.78 -0.07
N VAL A 200 4.45 4.94 -0.46
CA VAL A 200 4.22 6.18 0.28
C VAL A 200 2.74 6.55 0.35
N ASN A 201 1.93 6.27 -0.69
CA ASN A 201 0.49 6.54 -0.67
C ASN A 201 -0.22 5.79 0.46
N ARG A 202 0.06 4.49 0.64
CA ARG A 202 -0.46 3.71 1.77
C ARG A 202 -0.06 4.32 3.12
N LEU A 203 1.19 4.77 3.25
CA LEU A 203 1.64 5.39 4.50
C LEU A 203 0.99 6.76 4.72
N ARG A 204 0.77 7.52 3.65
CA ARG A 204 0.05 8.80 3.67
C ARG A 204 -1.38 8.60 4.18
N ASP A 205 -2.08 7.60 3.65
CA ASP A 205 -3.47 7.33 4.00
C ASP A 205 -3.58 6.82 5.46
N ILE A 206 -2.68 5.92 5.89
CA ILE A 206 -2.70 5.42 7.28
C ILE A 206 -2.28 6.51 8.28
N ALA A 207 -1.31 7.36 7.93
CA ALA A 207 -0.87 8.46 8.78
C ALA A 207 -1.86 9.65 8.79
N ASN A 208 -2.95 9.58 8.02
CA ASN A 208 -3.92 10.66 7.82
C ASN A 208 -3.25 11.99 7.48
N VAL A 209 -2.31 11.96 6.53
CA VAL A 209 -1.61 13.16 6.09
C VAL A 209 -2.57 14.05 5.31
N ASP A 210 -2.75 15.28 5.78
CA ASP A 210 -3.56 16.30 5.13
C ASP A 210 -2.68 17.26 4.31
N ARG A 211 -3.22 18.43 3.96
CA ARG A 211 -2.48 19.48 3.25
C ARG A 211 -1.42 20.15 4.11
N ASN A 212 -1.58 20.14 5.44
CA ASN A 212 -0.65 20.72 6.41
C ASN A 212 0.45 19.75 6.82
N GLY A 213 0.30 18.46 6.52
CA GLY A 213 1.31 17.42 6.72
C GLY A 213 0.87 16.32 7.68
N ALA A 214 1.84 15.58 8.20
CA ALA A 214 1.59 14.48 9.13
C ALA A 214 1.70 14.96 10.58
N SER A 215 0.68 14.71 11.40
CA SER A 215 0.83 14.88 12.85
C SER A 215 1.71 13.77 13.45
N LEU A 216 2.44 14.05 14.53
CA LEU A 216 3.24 13.04 15.25
C LEU A 216 2.40 11.84 15.68
N ARG A 217 1.13 12.08 16.07
CA ARG A 217 0.16 11.03 16.43
C ARG A 217 -0.23 10.18 15.22
N GLY A 218 -0.41 10.80 14.06
CA GLY A 218 -0.66 10.10 12.79
C GLY A 218 0.52 9.21 12.39
N LEU A 219 1.75 9.73 12.50
CA LEU A 219 2.96 8.95 12.25
C LEU A 219 3.14 7.79 13.22
N LEU A 220 2.83 7.99 14.50
CA LEU A 220 2.84 6.94 15.51
C LEU A 220 1.85 5.82 15.15
N THR A 221 0.60 6.19 14.86
CA THR A 221 -0.44 5.24 14.45
C THR A 221 -0.05 4.46 13.20
N ALA A 222 0.55 5.15 12.22
CA ALA A 222 1.02 4.52 11.00
C ALA A 222 2.18 3.55 11.24
N ALA A 223 3.18 3.95 12.01
CA ALA A 223 4.31 3.10 12.37
C ALA A 223 3.85 1.84 13.13
N GLU A 224 2.95 1.98 14.09
CA GLU A 224 2.39 0.84 14.85
C GLU A 224 1.63 -0.12 13.93
N SER A 225 0.83 0.39 13.00
CA SER A 225 0.10 -0.44 12.03
C SER A 225 1.02 -1.23 11.09
N LEU A 226 2.24 -0.74 10.84
CA LEU A 226 3.25 -1.44 10.04
C LEU A 226 3.98 -2.53 10.83
N GLY A 227 3.85 -2.52 12.17
CA GLY A 227 4.52 -3.43 13.08
C GLY A 227 5.77 -2.84 13.75
N PHE A 228 5.90 -1.52 13.84
CA PHE A 228 6.91 -0.89 14.70
C PHE A 228 6.36 -0.66 16.11
N ALA A 229 7.18 -0.89 17.12
CA ALA A 229 6.95 -0.34 18.45
C ALA A 229 7.46 1.10 18.45
N THR A 230 6.59 2.04 18.77
CA THR A 230 6.92 3.47 18.77
C THR A 230 6.97 4.05 20.17
N ARG A 231 7.90 4.99 20.36
CA ARG A 231 7.97 5.78 21.59
C ARG A 231 8.24 7.25 21.25
N PRO A 232 7.25 8.14 21.40
CA PRO A 232 7.45 9.57 21.25
C PRO A 232 8.18 10.08 22.51
N VAL A 233 9.27 10.82 22.32
CA VAL A 233 10.07 11.38 23.41
C VAL A 233 10.46 12.82 23.08
N LYS A 234 10.61 13.63 24.11
CA LYS A 234 11.37 14.87 24.04
C LYS A 234 12.74 14.58 24.63
N ALA A 235 13.78 14.55 23.80
CA ALA A 235 15.12 14.11 24.21
C ALA A 235 16.14 15.23 23.99
N SER A 236 17.27 15.15 24.69
CA SER A 236 18.48 15.91 24.34
C SER A 236 19.37 15.09 23.41
N LEU A 237 20.29 15.74 22.69
CA LEU A 237 21.15 15.08 21.70
C LEU A 237 21.99 13.95 22.33
N LYS A 238 22.46 14.16 23.57
CA LYS A 238 23.17 13.15 24.36
C LYS A 238 22.31 11.93 24.69
N GLN A 239 21.02 12.14 24.97
CA GLN A 239 20.09 11.03 25.26
C GLN A 239 19.68 10.30 23.98
N LEU A 240 19.52 11.03 22.88
CA LEU A 240 19.19 10.47 21.57
C LEU A 240 20.30 9.55 21.06
N GLY A 241 21.57 9.93 21.24
CA GLY A 241 22.73 9.10 20.90
C GLY A 241 22.83 7.78 21.68
N LYS A 242 22.10 7.64 22.80
CA LYS A 242 22.01 6.37 23.57
C LYS A 242 20.88 5.45 23.09
N GLN A 243 20.00 5.94 22.22
CA GLN A 243 18.86 5.16 21.72
C GLN A 243 19.24 4.33 20.49
N LYS A 244 18.39 3.35 20.16
CA LYS A 244 18.49 2.61 18.89
C LYS A 244 18.01 3.51 17.75
N LEU A 245 18.88 3.75 16.77
CA LEU A 245 18.59 4.46 15.53
C LEU A 245 18.24 3.45 14.42
N PRO A 246 17.49 3.85 13.36
CA PRO A 246 17.06 5.20 13.02
C PRO A 246 15.85 5.71 13.80
N ALA A 247 15.76 7.04 13.95
CA ALA A 247 14.65 7.73 14.58
C ALA A 247 14.12 8.86 13.68
N ILE A 248 12.83 9.18 13.80
CA ILE A 248 12.22 10.30 13.08
C ILE A 248 12.20 11.50 14.04
N VAL A 249 12.76 12.63 13.63
CA VAL A 249 12.83 13.85 14.45
C VAL A 249 12.01 14.96 13.81
N HIS A 250 11.42 15.80 14.66
CA HIS A 250 10.69 16.98 14.21
C HIS A 250 11.64 18.18 14.06
N TRP A 251 11.67 18.74 12.86
CA TRP A 251 12.68 19.67 12.35
C TRP A 251 12.04 21.01 12.00
N GLU A 252 12.66 22.13 12.42
CA GLU A 252 12.25 23.51 12.11
C GLU A 252 10.77 23.84 12.43
N GLY A 253 10.12 23.07 13.30
CA GLY A 253 8.72 23.30 13.68
C GLY A 253 7.66 22.88 12.65
N LYS A 254 8.06 22.45 11.44
CA LYS A 254 7.14 22.16 10.32
C LYS A 254 7.49 20.92 9.51
N HIS A 255 8.64 20.29 9.78
CA HIS A 255 9.20 19.25 8.93
C HIS A 255 9.58 18.01 9.74
N TYR A 256 9.74 16.88 9.06
CA TYR A 256 10.27 15.65 9.67
C TYR A 256 11.46 15.15 8.86
N ILE A 257 12.51 14.75 9.58
CA ILE A 257 13.70 14.14 9.00
C ILE A 257 14.05 12.86 9.75
N VAL A 258 14.85 11.99 9.12
CA VAL A 258 15.32 10.74 9.74
C VAL A 258 16.74 10.92 10.22
N VAL A 259 17.00 10.59 11.48
CA VAL A 259 18.36 10.48 12.03
C VAL A 259 18.81 9.03 11.92
N TYR A 260 19.91 8.80 11.20
CA TYR A 260 20.46 7.46 10.99
C TYR A 260 21.57 7.13 11.97
N GLU A 261 22.47 8.08 12.20
CA GLU A 261 23.65 7.86 13.03
C GLU A 261 24.07 9.15 13.74
N ILE A 262 24.51 9.02 14.99
CA ILE A 262 25.09 10.10 15.78
C ILE A 262 26.51 9.66 16.13
N THR A 263 27.49 10.35 15.56
CA THR A 263 28.92 10.18 15.84
C THR A 263 29.35 11.22 16.89
N ALA A 264 30.56 11.11 17.45
CA ALA A 264 31.09 12.10 18.39
C ALA A 264 31.19 13.55 17.84
N LYS A 265 31.31 13.71 16.52
CA LYS A 265 31.46 15.03 15.86
C LYS A 265 30.25 15.45 15.02
N TYR A 266 29.53 14.49 14.42
CA TYR A 266 28.49 14.78 13.43
C TYR A 266 27.25 13.91 13.63
N VAL A 267 26.12 14.39 13.12
CA VAL A 267 24.85 13.68 13.02
C VAL A 267 24.53 13.45 11.55
N ILE A 268 24.36 12.18 11.16
CA ILE A 268 23.95 11.81 9.80
C ILE A 268 22.43 11.74 9.77
N VAL A 269 21.85 12.63 8.98
CA VAL A 269 20.40 12.75 8.77
C VAL A 269 20.04 12.54 7.31
N ALA A 270 18.79 12.16 7.06
CA ALA A 270 18.19 12.23 5.75
C ALA A 270 16.93 13.09 5.81
N ASP A 271 16.98 14.18 5.07
CA ASP A 271 15.85 15.07 4.86
C ASP A 271 15.10 14.61 3.59
N PRO A 272 13.81 14.23 3.67
CA PRO A 272 13.01 13.85 2.51
C PRO A 272 13.01 14.87 1.36
N ALA A 273 13.23 16.16 1.62
CA ALA A 273 13.22 17.22 0.63
C ALA A 273 14.60 17.44 -0.02
N ILE A 274 15.69 17.25 0.73
CA ILE A 274 17.04 17.63 0.30
C ILE A 274 17.92 16.41 -0.01
N GLY A 275 17.81 15.35 0.79
CA GLY A 275 18.68 14.19 0.73
C GLY A 275 19.43 13.91 2.04
N GLN A 276 20.42 13.04 1.95
CA GLN A 276 21.29 12.72 3.09
C GLN A 276 22.25 13.88 3.37
N ARG A 277 22.32 14.32 4.63
CA ARG A 277 23.20 15.40 5.09
C ARG A 277 23.97 14.96 6.33
N THR A 278 25.18 15.50 6.47
CA THR A 278 25.98 15.37 7.67
C THR A 278 25.99 16.73 8.34
N LEU A 279 25.40 16.82 9.53
CA LEU A 279 25.30 18.05 10.30
C LEU A 279 26.23 18.01 11.50
N THR A 280 26.76 19.15 11.90
CA THR A 280 27.42 19.30 13.20
C THR A 280 26.39 19.21 14.33
N HIS A 281 26.86 19.00 15.56
CA HIS A 281 25.98 18.95 16.73
C HIS A 281 25.28 20.30 16.97
N GLU A 282 25.95 21.42 16.68
CA GLU A 282 25.40 22.76 16.84
C GLU A 282 24.30 23.02 15.81
N GLU A 283 24.56 22.78 14.53
CA GLU A 283 23.56 22.90 13.46
C GLU A 283 22.33 22.03 13.76
N PHE A 284 22.54 20.77 14.15
CA PHE A 284 21.44 19.87 14.48
C PHE A 284 20.60 20.40 15.64
N ASN A 285 21.23 20.90 16.70
CA ASN A 285 20.52 21.33 17.90
C ASN A 285 19.82 22.69 17.75
N ASN A 286 20.23 23.51 16.78
CA ASN A 286 19.58 24.78 16.46
C ASN A 286 18.22 24.56 15.77
N ASP A 287 18.16 23.62 14.83
CA ASP A 287 16.97 23.39 14.00
C ASP A 287 16.05 22.28 14.56
N TRP A 288 16.58 21.42 15.43
CA TRP A 288 15.82 20.34 16.06
C TRP A 288 14.95 20.84 17.21
N THR A 289 13.65 20.54 17.14
CA THR A 289 12.68 20.94 18.17
C THR A 289 12.72 20.10 19.47
N GLY A 290 13.55 19.06 19.52
CA GLY A 290 13.64 18.12 20.64
C GLY A 290 12.65 16.95 20.58
N TYR A 291 11.56 17.06 19.80
CA TYR A 291 10.59 15.99 19.63
C TYR A 291 11.12 14.91 18.69
N THR A 292 11.06 13.66 19.14
CA THR A 292 11.57 12.49 18.42
C THR A 292 10.63 11.31 18.56
N LEU A 293 10.41 10.60 17.46
CA LEU A 293 9.75 9.32 17.40
C LEU A 293 10.80 8.23 17.27
N LEU A 294 10.96 7.42 18.32
CA LEU A 294 11.81 6.23 18.29
C LEU A 294 10.99 5.07 17.72
N LEU A 295 11.58 4.33 16.76
CA LEU A 295 10.94 3.19 16.12
C LEU A 295 11.78 1.93 16.32
N GLN A 296 11.16 0.87 16.85
CA GLN A 296 11.79 -0.44 17.00
C GLN A 296 11.00 -1.49 16.23
N PRO A 297 11.64 -2.30 15.37
CA PRO A 297 10.94 -3.33 14.63
C PRO A 297 10.41 -4.43 15.56
N THR A 298 9.17 -4.86 15.37
CA THR A 298 8.59 -6.01 16.08
C THR A 298 8.48 -7.22 15.15
N ALA A 299 8.03 -8.37 15.67
CA ALA A 299 7.74 -9.55 14.87
C ALA A 299 6.71 -9.26 13.75
N MET A 300 5.72 -8.41 14.04
CA MET A 300 4.67 -8.05 13.09
C MET A 300 5.21 -7.39 11.82
N LEU A 301 6.30 -6.61 11.92
CA LEU A 301 6.91 -5.97 10.75
C LEU A 301 7.33 -7.00 9.69
N LYS A 302 7.80 -8.18 10.12
CA LYS A 302 8.23 -9.25 9.21
C LYS A 302 7.06 -9.85 8.43
N GLU A 303 5.90 -9.95 9.07
CA GLU A 303 4.67 -10.53 8.50
C GLU A 303 3.92 -9.52 7.61
N THR A 304 4.12 -8.22 7.82
CA THR A 304 3.51 -7.19 6.97
C THR A 304 3.95 -7.37 5.51
N LYS A 305 2.95 -7.54 4.62
CA LYS A 305 3.12 -7.66 3.17
C LYS A 305 3.72 -6.38 2.59
N GLU A 306 4.80 -6.56 1.85
CA GLU A 306 5.44 -5.48 1.09
C GLU A 306 4.58 -5.10 -0.10
N THR A 307 4.53 -3.80 -0.39
CA THR A 307 3.89 -3.27 -1.59
C THR A 307 5.00 -2.82 -2.52
N SER A 308 5.47 -3.72 -3.37
CA SER A 308 6.29 -3.39 -4.53
C SER A 308 5.42 -3.51 -5.77
N THR A 309 5.30 -2.44 -6.56
CA THR A 309 4.83 -2.55 -7.93
C THR A 309 5.93 -3.21 -8.76
N PRO A 310 5.71 -4.41 -9.34
CA PRO A 310 6.71 -5.04 -10.16
C PRO A 310 6.87 -4.25 -11.46
N PHE A 311 8.12 -4.03 -11.88
CA PHE A 311 8.46 -3.43 -13.18
C PHE A 311 7.76 -4.16 -14.35
N TRP A 312 7.46 -5.44 -14.17
CA TRP A 312 6.71 -6.27 -15.11
C TRP A 312 5.29 -5.79 -15.42
N GLN A 313 4.64 -5.04 -14.53
CA GLN A 313 3.30 -4.52 -14.76
C GLN A 313 3.26 -3.50 -15.92
N PHE A 314 4.37 -2.85 -16.25
CA PHE A 314 4.45 -1.95 -17.41
C PHE A 314 4.47 -2.70 -18.75
N PHE A 315 4.94 -3.95 -18.79
CA PHE A 315 4.86 -4.77 -20.01
C PHE A 315 3.41 -5.14 -20.37
N GLU A 316 2.51 -5.19 -19.40
CA GLU A 316 1.08 -5.38 -19.66
C GLU A 316 0.47 -4.23 -20.47
N LEU A 317 1.03 -3.02 -20.38
CA LEU A 317 0.61 -1.87 -21.19
C LEU A 317 1.12 -1.95 -22.64
N ILE A 318 2.25 -2.60 -22.88
CA ILE A 318 2.86 -2.74 -24.22
C ILE A 318 2.29 -3.96 -24.96
N LYS A 319 1.89 -4.99 -24.23
CA LYS A 319 1.35 -6.26 -24.76
C LYS A 319 0.28 -6.10 -25.86
N PRO A 320 -0.68 -5.16 -25.79
CA PRO A 320 -1.68 -4.97 -26.84
C PRO A 320 -1.11 -4.49 -28.18
N HIS A 321 0.09 -3.92 -28.20
CA HIS A 321 0.74 -3.34 -29.37
C HIS A 321 1.87 -4.24 -29.95
N SER A 322 1.80 -5.55 -29.71
CA SER A 322 2.85 -6.52 -30.09
C SER A 322 3.12 -6.60 -31.59
N VAL A 323 2.13 -6.32 -32.44
CA VAL A 323 2.28 -6.37 -33.91
C VAL A 323 3.19 -5.24 -34.40
N VAL A 324 2.94 -4.01 -33.97
CA VAL A 324 3.78 -2.86 -34.33
C VAL A 324 5.18 -3.02 -33.76
N MET A 325 5.32 -3.64 -32.58
CA MET A 325 6.62 -3.99 -32.01
C MET A 325 7.41 -4.98 -32.89
N LEU A 326 6.74 -5.95 -33.50
CA LEU A 326 7.36 -6.86 -34.45
C LEU A 326 7.80 -6.12 -35.73
N GLU A 327 6.99 -5.20 -36.24
CA GLU A 327 7.36 -4.36 -37.39
C GLU A 327 8.60 -3.51 -37.12
N VAL A 328 8.67 -2.88 -35.94
CA VAL A 328 9.85 -2.12 -35.49
C VAL A 328 11.08 -3.02 -35.39
N PHE A 329 10.94 -4.23 -34.82
CA PHE A 329 12.03 -5.19 -34.71
C PHE A 329 12.57 -5.61 -36.09
N ILE A 330 11.66 -5.93 -37.03
CA ILE A 330 12.03 -6.27 -38.41
C ILE A 330 12.73 -5.08 -39.08
N ALA A 331 12.20 -3.86 -38.94
CA ALA A 331 12.82 -2.65 -39.47
C ALA A 331 14.24 -2.43 -38.91
N SER A 332 14.45 -2.65 -37.60
CA SER A 332 15.78 -2.56 -36.97
C SER A 332 16.77 -3.58 -37.55
N ILE A 333 16.36 -4.84 -37.75
CA ILE A 333 17.21 -5.86 -38.39
C ILE A 333 17.63 -5.41 -39.80
N PHE A 334 16.68 -4.92 -40.62
CA PHE A 334 17.02 -4.42 -41.95
C PHE A 334 17.99 -3.25 -41.88
N ILE A 335 17.75 -2.27 -41.01
CA ILE A 335 18.68 -1.12 -40.82
C ILE A 335 20.09 -1.61 -40.48
N GLN A 336 20.21 -2.64 -39.65
CA GLN A 336 21.51 -3.19 -39.26
C GLN A 336 22.20 -3.93 -40.41
N ILE A 337 21.46 -4.76 -41.16
CA ILE A 337 21.98 -5.43 -42.36
C ILE A 337 22.44 -4.42 -43.41
N PHE A 338 21.61 -3.42 -43.72
CA PHE A 338 21.98 -2.33 -44.64
C PHE A 338 23.10 -1.44 -44.07
N GLY A 339 23.24 -1.37 -42.75
CA GLY A 339 24.36 -0.69 -42.08
C GLY A 339 25.72 -1.30 -42.39
N LEU A 340 25.79 -2.62 -42.64
CA LEU A 340 27.00 -3.32 -43.05
C LEU A 340 27.39 -3.05 -44.52
N ILE A 341 26.48 -2.49 -45.33
CA ILE A 341 26.77 -2.18 -46.73
C ILE A 341 27.81 -1.06 -46.83
N THR A 342 27.72 -0.02 -46.00
CA THR A 342 28.67 1.09 -46.01
C THR A 342 30.13 0.62 -45.87
N PRO A 343 30.54 -0.15 -44.84
CA PRO A 343 31.93 -0.61 -44.73
C PRO A 343 32.34 -1.55 -45.87
N LEU A 344 31.43 -2.39 -46.39
CA LEU A 344 31.72 -3.23 -47.57
C LEU A 344 31.99 -2.40 -48.83
N PHE A 345 31.20 -1.34 -49.04
CA PHE A 345 31.41 -0.41 -50.14
C PHE A 345 32.71 0.38 -49.95
N THR A 346 33.03 0.84 -48.73
CA THR A 346 34.32 1.48 -48.41
C THR A 346 35.50 0.55 -48.70
N GLN A 347 35.40 -0.72 -48.29
CA GLN A 347 36.41 -1.73 -48.61
C GLN A 347 36.58 -1.88 -50.12
N LEU A 348 35.47 -1.99 -50.86
CA LEU A 348 35.52 -2.13 -52.32
C LEU A 348 36.15 -0.91 -53.01
N ILE A 349 35.90 0.30 -52.50
CA ILE A 349 36.54 1.53 -52.99
C ILE A 349 38.06 1.44 -52.80
N LEU A 350 38.51 1.13 -51.59
CA LEU A 350 39.95 1.08 -51.26
C LEU A 350 40.67 -0.06 -51.99
N ASP A 351 40.11 -1.26 -51.98
CA ASP A 351 40.78 -2.47 -52.46
C ASP A 351 40.75 -2.60 -53.98
N ARG A 352 39.69 -2.14 -54.65
CA ARG A 352 39.53 -2.29 -56.11
C ARG A 352 39.56 -0.99 -56.86
N VAL A 353 38.74 -0.01 -56.48
CA VAL A 353 38.54 1.21 -57.28
C VAL A 353 39.79 2.09 -57.29
N VAL A 354 40.42 2.28 -56.13
CA VAL A 354 41.66 3.07 -56.00
C VAL A 354 42.82 2.37 -56.68
N VAL A 355 42.93 1.05 -56.54
CA VAL A 355 44.03 0.25 -57.15
C VAL A 355 43.91 0.19 -58.68
N GLN A 356 42.70 -0.02 -59.22
CA GLN A 356 42.47 -0.19 -60.66
C GLN A 356 42.23 1.14 -61.40
N ARG A 357 42.11 2.28 -60.68
CA ARG A 357 41.79 3.62 -61.22
C ARG A 357 40.58 3.63 -62.16
N SER A 358 39.53 2.89 -61.82
CA SER A 358 38.33 2.76 -62.67
C SER A 358 37.23 3.74 -62.27
N GLU A 359 37.11 4.84 -63.03
CA GLU A 359 36.09 5.89 -62.84
C GLU A 359 34.64 5.37 -62.92
N LEU A 360 34.40 4.35 -63.76
CA LEU A 360 33.07 3.77 -63.94
C LEU A 360 32.63 3.00 -62.68
N THR A 361 33.54 2.21 -62.10
CA THR A 361 33.25 1.51 -60.84
C THR A 361 33.10 2.48 -59.67
N LEU A 362 33.89 3.55 -59.62
CA LEU A 362 33.75 4.60 -58.61
C LEU A 362 32.36 5.23 -58.65
N THR A 363 31.91 5.62 -59.84
CA THR A 363 30.60 6.26 -60.05
C THR A 363 29.46 5.31 -59.69
N ALA A 364 29.53 4.04 -60.10
CA ALA A 364 28.52 3.04 -59.78
C ALA A 364 28.40 2.80 -58.26
N VAL A 365 29.53 2.68 -57.57
CA VAL A 365 29.61 2.50 -56.12
C VAL A 365 29.13 3.74 -55.37
N GLY A 366 29.46 4.93 -55.87
CA GLY A 366 28.99 6.21 -55.32
C GLY A 366 27.48 6.39 -55.42
N ILE A 367 26.89 6.07 -56.58
CA ILE A 367 25.43 6.07 -56.77
C ILE A 367 24.78 5.02 -55.86
N GLY A 368 25.36 3.83 -55.75
CA GLY A 368 24.90 2.78 -54.83
C GLY A 368 24.88 3.25 -53.39
N LEU A 369 25.97 3.86 -52.90
CA LEU A 369 26.04 4.44 -51.55
C LEU A 369 24.98 5.52 -51.32
N LEU A 370 24.73 6.38 -52.31
CA LEU A 370 23.69 7.41 -52.22
C LEU A 370 22.31 6.76 -52.05
N ILE A 371 21.98 5.79 -52.89
CA ILE A 371 20.69 5.06 -52.83
C ILE A 371 20.54 4.34 -51.49
N PHE A 372 21.55 3.59 -51.05
CA PHE A 372 21.50 2.88 -49.77
C PHE A 372 21.43 3.83 -48.57
N SER A 373 22.13 4.96 -48.62
CA SER A 373 22.04 5.99 -47.58
C SER A 373 20.63 6.57 -47.50
N LEU A 374 20.02 6.90 -48.64
CA LEU A 374 18.65 7.42 -48.69
C LEU A 374 17.64 6.38 -48.17
N PHE A 375 17.79 5.12 -48.56
CA PHE A 375 16.98 4.02 -48.05
C PHE A 375 17.13 3.86 -46.53
N ARG A 376 18.37 3.93 -46.01
CA ARG A 376 18.65 3.83 -44.57
C ARG A 376 17.99 4.96 -43.80
N VAL A 377 18.03 6.20 -44.32
CA VAL A 377 17.34 7.35 -43.73
C VAL A 377 15.82 7.12 -43.72
N ALA A 378 15.24 6.66 -44.83
CA ALA A 378 13.81 6.36 -44.92
C ALA A 378 13.39 5.26 -43.92
N MET A 379 14.15 4.18 -43.83
CA MET A 379 13.88 3.09 -42.88
C MET A 379 14.01 3.53 -41.42
N THR A 380 15.02 4.35 -41.11
CA THR A 380 15.20 4.90 -39.76
C THR A 380 14.03 5.82 -39.40
N GLY A 381 13.56 6.63 -40.36
CA GLY A 381 12.37 7.47 -40.20
C GLY A 381 11.10 6.64 -39.97
N LEU A 382 10.89 5.57 -40.74
CA LEU A 382 9.77 4.65 -40.54
C LEU A 382 9.81 3.99 -39.16
N ARG A 383 10.98 3.49 -38.74
CA ARG A 383 11.18 2.91 -37.41
C ARG A 383 10.81 3.90 -36.30
N GLN A 384 11.29 5.14 -36.40
CA GLN A 384 10.99 6.19 -35.42
C GLN A 384 9.50 6.52 -35.39
N TYR A 385 8.87 6.65 -36.56
CA TYR A 385 7.45 6.90 -36.67
C TYR A 385 6.60 5.82 -35.98
N LEU A 386 6.95 4.55 -36.17
CA LEU A 386 6.24 3.43 -35.53
C LEU A 386 6.40 3.46 -34.00
N LEU A 387 7.61 3.74 -33.50
CA LEU A 387 7.86 3.92 -32.07
C LEU A 387 7.05 5.09 -31.48
N ASP A 388 7.05 6.24 -32.15
CA ASP A 388 6.30 7.42 -31.73
C ASP A 388 4.78 7.17 -31.77
N HIS A 389 4.31 6.40 -32.76
CA HIS A 389 2.90 6.00 -32.85
C HIS A 389 2.47 5.18 -31.62
N ILE A 390 3.26 4.17 -31.24
CA ILE A 390 2.99 3.36 -30.05
C ILE A 390 3.05 4.22 -28.79
N ALA A 391 4.09 5.05 -28.64
CA ALA A 391 4.28 5.90 -27.47
C ALA A 391 3.09 6.84 -27.25
N ASN A 392 2.59 7.47 -28.33
CA ASN A 392 1.42 8.34 -28.29
C ASN A 392 0.12 7.59 -27.96
N ARG A 393 -0.09 6.39 -28.49
CA ARG A 393 -1.26 5.56 -28.17
C ARG A 393 -1.30 5.18 -26.69
N ILE A 394 -0.16 4.75 -26.14
CA ILE A 394 -0.06 4.40 -24.72
C ILE A 394 -0.24 5.65 -23.85
N ASP A 395 0.33 6.79 -24.22
CA ASP A 395 0.16 8.06 -23.49
C ASP A 395 -1.32 8.50 -23.43
N LEU A 396 -2.04 8.37 -24.55
CA LEU A 396 -3.49 8.67 -24.62
C LEU A 396 -4.31 7.70 -23.77
N ALA A 397 -4.01 6.40 -23.82
CA ALA A 397 -4.70 5.40 -23.01
C ALA A 397 -4.50 5.67 -21.51
N LEU A 398 -3.27 6.02 -21.11
CA LEU A 398 -2.92 6.33 -19.73
C LEU A 398 -3.61 7.58 -19.20
N ILE A 399 -3.62 8.69 -19.96
CA ILE A 399 -4.31 9.91 -19.50
C ILE A 399 -5.81 9.71 -19.36
N VAL A 400 -6.45 9.01 -20.31
CA VAL A 400 -7.88 8.71 -20.23
C VAL A 400 -8.16 7.81 -19.02
N GLY A 401 -7.35 6.77 -18.80
CA GLY A 401 -7.45 5.90 -17.63
C GLY A 401 -7.27 6.66 -16.32
N PHE A 402 -6.25 7.52 -16.25
CA PHE A 402 -5.97 8.34 -15.08
C PHE A 402 -7.10 9.32 -14.77
N ILE A 403 -7.59 10.08 -15.77
CA ILE A 403 -8.70 11.03 -15.58
C ILE A 403 -9.94 10.28 -15.10
N ARG A 404 -10.29 9.16 -15.75
CA ARG A 404 -11.44 8.33 -15.36
C ARG A 404 -11.31 7.82 -13.92
N HIS A 405 -10.13 7.36 -13.52
CA HIS A 405 -9.90 6.88 -12.15
C HIS A 405 -9.96 8.03 -11.14
N THR A 406 -9.28 9.13 -11.43
CA THR A 406 -9.22 10.30 -10.54
C THR A 406 -10.62 10.84 -10.27
N LEU A 407 -11.45 11.01 -11.30
CA LEU A 407 -12.82 11.49 -11.15
C LEU A 407 -13.75 10.53 -10.37
N ARG A 408 -13.35 9.28 -10.16
CA ARG A 408 -14.09 8.30 -9.34
C ARG A 408 -13.64 8.26 -7.88
N LEU A 409 -12.57 8.97 -7.52
CA LEU A 409 -12.06 8.99 -6.15
C LEU A 409 -13.01 9.78 -5.23
N PRO A 410 -13.13 9.37 -3.95
CA PRO A 410 -13.98 10.07 -2.98
C PRO A 410 -13.46 11.49 -2.70
N LEU A 411 -14.35 12.39 -2.29
CA LEU A 411 -14.03 13.80 -2.03
C LEU A 411 -12.87 13.98 -1.01
N SER A 412 -12.79 13.09 -0.02
CA SER A 412 -11.71 13.08 0.99
C SER A 412 -10.29 12.97 0.40
N PHE A 413 -10.14 12.31 -0.75
CA PHE A 413 -8.87 12.25 -1.47
C PHE A 413 -8.42 13.63 -1.94
N PHE A 414 -9.36 14.46 -2.41
CA PHE A 414 -9.11 15.80 -2.93
C PHE A 414 -8.95 16.85 -1.82
N GLU A 415 -9.67 16.69 -0.71
CA GLU A 415 -9.51 17.59 0.46
C GLU A 415 -8.11 17.49 1.06
N THR A 416 -7.51 16.30 1.05
CA THR A 416 -6.20 16.05 1.64
C THR A 416 -5.02 16.36 0.72
N ARG A 417 -5.22 16.70 -0.55
CA ARG A 417 -4.15 16.89 -1.55
C ARG A 417 -4.29 18.20 -2.31
N TYR A 418 -3.17 18.78 -2.74
CA TYR A 418 -3.19 19.95 -3.63
C TYR A 418 -3.40 19.50 -5.08
N VAL A 419 -4.09 20.33 -5.87
CA VAL A 419 -4.31 20.07 -7.30
C VAL A 419 -2.97 19.92 -8.05
N GLY A 420 -2.00 20.77 -7.69
CA GLY A 420 -0.65 20.71 -8.24
C GLY A 420 0.05 19.37 -7.99
N ASP A 421 -0.13 18.75 -6.82
CA ASP A 421 0.46 17.44 -6.50
C ASP A 421 -0.09 16.35 -7.41
N ILE A 422 -1.41 16.38 -7.66
CA ILE A 422 -2.09 15.41 -8.53
C ILE A 422 -1.59 15.57 -9.98
N ILE A 423 -1.51 16.80 -10.48
CA ILE A 423 -1.01 17.09 -11.83
C ILE A 423 0.46 16.67 -11.98
N SER A 424 1.31 16.94 -10.98
CA SER A 424 2.72 16.52 -10.98
C SER A 424 2.84 15.01 -11.12
N ARG A 425 1.99 14.22 -10.42
CA ARG A 425 2.03 12.76 -10.53
C ARG A 425 1.70 12.25 -11.93
N VAL A 426 0.76 12.91 -12.61
CA VAL A 426 0.43 12.57 -14.00
C VAL A 426 1.62 12.80 -14.90
N GLN A 427 2.27 13.96 -14.75
CA GLN A 427 3.43 14.32 -15.56
C GLN A 427 4.62 13.38 -15.29
N GLU A 428 4.88 13.05 -14.03
CA GLU A 428 5.92 12.08 -13.62
C GLU A 428 5.65 10.69 -14.21
N ASN A 429 4.42 10.19 -14.09
CA ASN A 429 4.07 8.87 -14.61
C ASN A 429 4.19 8.83 -16.13
N ARG A 430 3.72 9.87 -16.84
CA ARG A 430 3.90 10.03 -18.28
C ARG A 430 5.36 10.05 -18.69
N LYS A 431 6.22 10.75 -17.94
CA LYS A 431 7.67 10.79 -18.21
C LYS A 431 8.28 9.38 -18.09
N ILE A 432 7.93 8.64 -17.03
CA ILE A 432 8.39 7.26 -16.83
C ILE A 432 7.90 6.36 -17.97
N GLN A 433 6.62 6.45 -18.33
CA GLN A 433 6.09 5.62 -19.41
C GLN A 433 6.72 5.96 -20.77
N ARG A 434 6.89 7.23 -21.13
CA ARG A 434 7.54 7.62 -22.39
C ARG A 434 8.97 7.11 -22.48
N PHE A 435 9.70 7.18 -21.37
CA PHE A 435 11.03 6.57 -21.27
C PHE A 435 10.97 5.06 -21.52
N LEU A 436 10.03 4.34 -20.89
CA LEU A 436 9.91 2.89 -21.02
C LEU A 436 9.41 2.43 -22.40
N SER A 437 8.46 3.15 -22.99
CA SER A 437 7.80 2.76 -24.25
C SER A 437 8.54 3.27 -25.49
N GLY A 438 9.39 4.28 -25.34
CA GLY A 438 10.23 4.81 -26.41
C GLY A 438 11.67 4.38 -26.25
N GLU A 439 12.41 5.10 -25.40
CA GLU A 439 13.87 5.06 -25.34
C GLU A 439 14.42 3.73 -24.82
N ALA A 440 13.87 3.22 -23.71
CA ALA A 440 14.29 1.93 -23.15
C ALA A 440 14.00 0.77 -24.11
N LEU A 441 12.90 0.87 -24.86
CA LEU A 441 12.49 -0.13 -25.82
C LEU A 441 13.38 -0.11 -27.05
N SER A 442 13.76 1.07 -27.54
CA SER A 442 14.78 1.22 -28.58
C SER A 442 16.10 0.60 -28.15
N ILE A 443 16.59 0.92 -26.95
CA ILE A 443 17.86 0.36 -26.43
C ILE A 443 17.79 -1.17 -26.36
N LEU A 444 16.67 -1.72 -25.89
CA LEU A 444 16.50 -3.16 -25.79
C LEU A 444 16.47 -3.80 -27.18
N LEU A 445 15.77 -3.20 -28.14
CA LEU A 445 15.76 -3.65 -29.53
C LEU A 445 17.16 -3.56 -30.16
N ASP A 446 17.85 -2.44 -30.00
CA ASP A 446 19.22 -2.22 -30.50
C ASP A 446 20.26 -3.16 -29.83
N LEU A 447 19.95 -3.73 -28.65
CA LEU A 447 20.78 -4.78 -28.04
C LEU A 447 20.56 -6.15 -28.70
N PHE A 448 19.35 -6.41 -29.19
CA PHE A 448 18.99 -7.69 -29.83
C PHE A 448 19.29 -7.71 -31.34
N THR A 449 19.29 -6.56 -32.00
CA THR A 449 19.63 -6.41 -33.42
C THR A 449 21.06 -5.96 -33.59
#